data_AF-A0A2A6ZY63-F1
#
_entry.id   AF-A0A2A6ZY63-F1
#
_cell.length_a   1.000
_cell.length_b   1.000
_cell.length_c   1.000
_cell.angle_alpha   90.00
_cell.angle_beta   90.00
_cell.angle_gamma   90.00
#
_symmetry.space_group_name_H-M   'P 1'
#
loop_
_entity.id
_entity.type
_entity.pdbx_description
1 polymer ?
#
loop_
_entity_poly.entity_id
_entity_poly.type
_entity_poly.pdbx_seq_one_letter_code
_entity_poly.pdbx_strand_id
1 'polypeptide(L)'
;MNADYVENIIRNIDKQSYKCILVDGAWGIGKSYVVEKALEDKKDRTCMVSLFGMEDVQQIYHEILYQLLLHTSNGGKIVEFLKDSFRILGNFDDRAKSVSTILESHFSEEDMVNSITRKFDEGHIVVIDDLERCKESIELRDFFGVVEKLKSNNHIQVVLIANSEEITDKKDFEKYREKVIDRTFTITENSKSANWSKLGIQGDFADELCKNHPIKNLRTLQKAQDFYNDVKQYAKSIHDEMFMNEVRLICFAIVIEDTDKLYYKPLTEEETKSEFDKTVRTLQNYFESRVKQYLLGIKSSDALINELYSYYESKRPLTEEDLKVQHKLFVEVGIKPNFYKTDDEIAEYLKSWKEKLTDAKTSYDLTMTANELDTWWCVLNDDDGELLDTYKSMLMTVFAEEFSGEGVKRVSSYDSQYFMNINQSISESYNEVLRTARENLADKYIEYLRKRIDDKCSEEYAGQLSIWHFERARMSDILEGKLDEFPDRKYFPLAPMNQYKENSSYTLLAILFDTRKEQLFEKYEELKPTFSKMDRYRTEHYFEVMRTSHR
;
A
#
# COMPACT_ATOMS: atom_id res chain seq x y z
N MET A 1 -20.49 12.80 30.33
CA MET A 1 -20.58 14.24 30.02
C MET A 1 -19.72 14.55 28.81
N ASN A 2 -20.02 15.65 28.11
CA ASN A 2 -19.19 16.14 27.02
C ASN A 2 -17.86 16.72 27.56
N ALA A 3 -16.75 16.45 26.87
CA ALA A 3 -15.42 16.92 27.25
C ALA A 3 -15.30 18.45 27.35
N ASP A 4 -15.98 19.24 26.49
CA ASP A 4 -15.93 20.71 26.52
C ASP A 4 -16.53 21.27 27.83
N TYR A 5 -17.55 20.58 28.36
CA TYR A 5 -18.14 20.94 29.65
C TYR A 5 -17.13 20.73 30.79
N VAL A 6 -16.42 19.60 30.78
CA VAL A 6 -15.39 19.30 31.78
C VAL A 6 -14.22 20.26 31.66
N GLU A 7 -13.79 20.60 30.44
CA GLU A 7 -12.76 21.62 30.19
C GLU A 7 -13.12 22.95 30.87
N ASN A 8 -14.35 23.42 30.72
CA ASN A 8 -14.80 24.69 31.31
C ASN A 8 -14.81 24.65 32.86
N ILE A 9 -15.17 23.51 33.45
CA ILE A 9 -15.11 23.33 34.91
C ILE A 9 -13.67 23.40 35.40
N ILE A 10 -12.75 22.65 34.77
CA ILE A 10 -11.32 22.63 35.14
C ILE A 10 -10.66 23.99 34.88
N ARG A 11 -11.00 24.67 33.79
CA ARG A 11 -10.46 26.02 33.48
C ARG A 11 -10.84 27.05 34.54
N ASN A 12 -12.00 26.87 35.18
CA ASN A 12 -12.50 27.72 36.27
C ASN A 12 -12.31 27.09 37.66
N ILE A 13 -11.33 26.18 37.83
CA ILE A 13 -11.13 25.44 39.08
C ILE A 13 -10.96 26.33 40.31
N ASP A 14 -10.33 27.51 40.18
CA ASP A 14 -10.15 28.46 41.29
C ASP A 14 -11.48 29.04 41.81
N LYS A 15 -12.54 29.02 40.99
CA LYS A 15 -13.89 29.48 41.35
C LYS A 15 -14.75 28.34 41.91
N GLN A 16 -14.29 27.10 41.82
CA GLN A 16 -15.03 25.94 42.32
C GLN A 16 -14.82 25.80 43.83
N SER A 17 -15.83 25.32 44.54
CA SER A 17 -15.73 24.96 45.96
C SER A 17 -15.06 23.60 46.19
N TYR A 18 -14.80 22.83 45.14
CA TYR A 18 -14.20 21.50 45.21
C TYR A 18 -12.68 21.62 45.40
N LYS A 19 -12.14 20.86 46.35
CA LYS A 19 -10.70 20.75 46.61
C LYS A 19 -10.07 19.54 45.93
N CYS A 20 -10.84 18.48 45.71
CA CYS A 20 -10.44 17.31 44.93
C CYS A 20 -11.50 16.95 43.89
N ILE A 21 -11.14 17.02 42.62
CA ILE A 21 -12.00 16.67 41.48
C ILE A 21 -11.43 15.42 40.82
N LEU A 22 -12.27 14.42 40.53
CA LEU A 22 -11.93 13.29 39.67
C LEU A 22 -12.48 13.50 38.26
N VAL A 23 -11.63 13.50 37.26
CA VAL A 23 -11.97 13.41 35.84
C VAL A 23 -11.87 11.94 35.42
N ASP A 24 -13.01 11.32 35.18
CA ASP A 24 -13.14 9.88 34.92
C ASP A 24 -13.55 9.61 33.48
N GLY A 25 -13.34 8.39 32.99
CA GLY A 25 -13.77 7.94 31.67
C GLY A 25 -12.86 6.88 31.06
N ALA A 26 -13.31 6.31 29.94
CA ALA A 26 -12.59 5.25 29.23
C ALA A 26 -11.19 5.68 28.76
N TRP A 27 -10.32 4.72 28.49
CA TRP A 27 -9.03 5.01 27.86
C TRP A 27 -9.19 5.66 26.49
N GLY A 28 -8.35 6.67 26.21
CA GLY A 28 -8.34 7.34 24.92
C GLY A 28 -9.44 8.38 24.67
N ILE A 29 -10.41 8.56 25.59
CA ILE A 29 -11.48 9.58 25.50
C ILE A 29 -10.96 11.04 25.63
N GLY A 30 -9.66 11.23 25.89
CA GLY A 30 -9.04 12.56 25.95
C GLY A 30 -9.04 13.24 27.33
N LYS A 31 -9.13 12.48 28.44
CA LYS A 31 -9.13 13.05 29.81
C LYS A 31 -7.92 13.95 30.08
N SER A 32 -6.71 13.43 29.93
CA SER A 32 -5.45 14.17 30.15
C SER A 32 -5.35 15.38 29.22
N TYR A 33 -5.69 15.20 27.94
CA TYR A 33 -5.74 16.28 26.96
C TYR A 33 -6.66 17.44 27.38
N VAL A 34 -7.86 17.13 27.86
CA VAL A 34 -8.84 18.13 28.30
C VAL A 34 -8.34 18.88 29.53
N VAL A 35 -7.76 18.17 30.51
CA VAL A 35 -7.21 18.78 31.72
C VAL A 35 -6.01 19.67 31.39
N GLU A 36 -5.08 19.20 30.56
CA GLU A 36 -3.94 19.99 30.08
C GLU A 36 -4.39 21.27 29.35
N LYS A 37 -5.34 21.15 28.42
CA LYS A 37 -5.88 22.29 27.66
C LYS A 37 -6.59 23.30 28.57
N ALA A 38 -7.30 22.82 29.59
CA ALA A 38 -7.99 23.67 30.55
C ALA A 38 -7.03 24.43 31.48
N LEU A 39 -5.84 23.88 31.72
CA LEU A 39 -4.83 24.41 32.63
C LEU A 39 -3.63 25.07 31.91
N GLU A 40 -3.67 25.17 30.58
CA GLU A 40 -2.60 25.74 29.77
C GLU A 40 -2.27 27.19 30.18
N ASP A 41 -3.28 28.00 30.52
CA ASP A 41 -3.13 29.37 31.04
C ASP A 41 -2.63 29.44 32.49
N LYS A 42 -2.53 28.30 33.18
CA LYS A 42 -2.14 28.15 34.59
C LYS A 42 -0.92 27.24 34.76
N LYS A 43 -0.16 27.02 33.68
CA LYS A 43 0.96 26.07 33.66
C LYS A 43 2.01 26.34 34.73
N ASP A 44 2.27 27.61 35.04
CA ASP A 44 3.30 28.03 36.02
C ASP A 44 2.99 27.63 37.47
N ARG A 45 1.72 27.30 37.77
CA ARG A 45 1.29 26.84 39.11
C ARG A 45 0.62 25.47 39.09
N THR A 46 0.73 24.75 37.98
CA THR A 46 0.19 23.40 37.81
C THR A 46 1.31 22.38 37.83
N CYS A 47 1.19 21.35 38.67
CA CYS A 47 2.07 20.20 38.67
C CYS A 47 1.31 19.00 38.11
N MET A 48 1.93 18.27 37.17
CA MET A 48 1.34 17.07 36.57
C MET A 48 2.17 15.85 36.94
N VAL A 49 1.54 14.90 37.64
CA VAL A 49 2.17 13.69 38.14
C VAL A 49 1.44 12.48 37.54
N SER A 50 2.15 11.53 36.93
CA SER A 50 1.58 10.25 36.52
C SER A 50 1.98 9.18 37.52
N LEU A 51 1.01 8.36 37.96
CA LEU A 51 1.26 7.23 38.85
C LEU A 51 1.87 6.02 38.11
N PHE A 52 1.89 6.05 36.79
CA PHE A 52 2.41 4.95 35.99
C PHE A 52 3.92 4.78 36.20
N GLY A 53 4.32 3.60 36.69
CA GLY A 53 5.72 3.27 36.94
C GLY A 53 6.27 3.73 38.29
N MET A 54 5.46 4.33 39.14
CA MET A 54 5.85 4.64 40.52
C MET A 54 5.95 3.36 41.37
N GLU A 55 6.94 3.33 42.25
CA GLU A 55 7.18 2.25 43.23
C GLU A 55 6.60 2.59 44.61
N ASP A 56 6.53 3.89 44.94
CA ASP A 56 6.12 4.39 46.25
C ASP A 56 5.35 5.71 46.14
N VAL A 57 4.39 5.93 47.05
CA VAL A 57 3.56 7.14 47.11
C VAL A 57 4.36 8.39 47.47
N GLN A 58 5.53 8.26 48.10
CA GLN A 58 6.40 9.42 48.37
C GLN A 58 6.91 10.06 47.08
N GLN A 59 7.04 9.29 45.99
CA GLN A 59 7.47 9.82 44.69
C GLN A 59 6.50 10.87 44.14
N ILE A 60 5.24 10.90 44.60
CA ILE A 60 4.28 11.97 44.29
C ILE A 60 4.76 13.30 44.87
N TYR A 61 5.20 13.33 46.13
CA TYR A 61 5.72 14.55 46.75
C TYR A 61 7.04 14.99 46.09
N HIS A 62 7.92 14.04 45.78
CA HIS A 62 9.16 14.31 45.06
C HIS A 62 8.90 15.01 43.71
N GLU A 63 7.98 14.49 42.90
CA GLU A 63 7.66 15.05 41.59
C GLU A 63 7.01 16.44 41.70
N ILE A 64 6.12 16.63 42.67
CA ILE A 64 5.51 17.95 42.96
C ILE A 64 6.60 18.94 43.37
N LEU A 65 7.51 18.58 44.28
CA LEU A 65 8.60 19.45 44.71
C LEU A 65 9.51 19.80 43.54
N TYR A 66 9.87 18.82 42.72
CA TYR A 66 10.72 19.03 41.55
C TYR A 66 10.11 20.05 40.58
N GLN A 67 8.83 19.89 40.24
CA GLN A 67 8.13 20.81 39.34
C GLN A 67 7.93 22.20 39.98
N LEU A 68 7.53 22.28 41.25
CA LEU A 68 7.37 23.56 41.95
C LEU A 68 8.69 24.32 42.08
N LEU A 69 9.82 23.64 42.28
CA LEU A 69 11.12 24.29 42.43
C LEU A 69 11.69 24.78 41.09
N LEU A 70 11.48 24.03 40.00
CA LEU A 70 12.03 24.35 38.69
C LEU A 70 11.22 25.37 37.89
N HIS A 71 9.90 25.46 38.11
CA HIS A 71 9.02 26.37 37.35
C HIS A 71 8.90 27.80 37.93
N THR A 72 9.66 28.17 38.97
CA THR A 72 9.51 29.50 39.60
C THR A 72 10.26 30.61 38.84
N SER A 73 9.52 31.65 38.44
CA SER A 73 9.97 32.81 37.63
C SER A 73 10.93 33.78 38.32
N ASN A 74 11.46 33.45 39.50
CA ASN A 74 12.42 34.27 40.26
C ASN A 74 13.67 33.47 40.61
N GLY A 75 14.47 33.15 39.58
CA GLY A 75 15.77 32.48 39.67
C GLY A 75 16.78 33.06 40.69
N GLY A 76 16.54 34.26 41.24
CA GLY A 76 17.38 34.89 42.26
C GLY A 76 17.02 34.59 43.73
N LYS A 77 15.74 34.34 44.06
CA LYS A 77 15.32 33.98 45.45
C LYS A 77 15.43 32.48 45.74
N ILE A 78 15.47 31.68 44.67
CA ILE A 78 15.71 30.23 44.69
C ILE A 78 17.07 29.90 45.33
N VAL A 79 18.08 30.74 45.08
CA VAL A 79 19.42 30.57 45.67
C VAL A 79 19.42 30.81 47.19
N GLU A 80 18.53 31.66 47.72
CA GLU A 80 18.45 31.90 49.17
C GLU A 80 17.77 30.76 49.92
N PHE A 81 16.70 30.18 49.37
CA PHE A 81 16.02 29.04 50.01
C PHE A 81 16.82 27.74 49.89
N LEU A 82 17.56 27.55 48.79
CA LEU A 82 18.45 26.39 48.59
C LEU A 82 19.78 26.53 49.37
N LYS A 83 20.28 27.74 49.63
CA LYS A 83 21.53 27.95 50.40
C LYS A 83 21.46 27.41 51.84
N ASP A 84 20.26 27.32 52.41
CA ASP A 84 20.06 26.77 53.76
C ASP A 84 19.80 25.26 53.79
N SER A 85 19.46 24.63 52.66
CA SER A 85 19.10 23.20 52.61
C SER A 85 20.06 22.31 51.80
N PHE A 86 20.89 22.86 50.91
CA PHE A 86 21.78 22.09 50.02
C PHE A 86 23.21 21.88 50.56
N ARG A 87 23.39 21.80 51.89
CA ARG A 87 24.71 21.54 52.49
C ARG A 87 24.95 20.06 52.84
N ILE A 88 24.47 19.14 52.01
CA ILE A 88 24.85 17.72 52.06
C ILE A 88 25.00 17.18 50.64
N LEU A 89 26.14 17.46 49.99
CA LEU A 89 27.06 16.40 49.52
C LEU A 89 28.37 17.03 49.00
N GLY A 90 29.46 16.88 49.77
CA GLY A 90 30.84 16.94 49.27
C GLY A 90 31.56 18.30 49.26
N ASN A 91 32.04 18.76 50.42
CA ASN A 91 33.47 18.98 50.73
C ASN A 91 33.73 20.04 51.83
N PHE A 92 34.65 19.65 52.71
CA PHE A 92 35.38 20.37 53.76
C PHE A 92 35.39 21.92 53.74
N ASP A 93 35.04 22.55 54.88
CA ASP A 93 35.91 23.49 55.60
C ASP A 93 35.38 23.80 57.02
N ASP A 94 36.30 24.06 57.96
CA ASP A 94 36.22 24.03 59.43
C ASP A 94 35.36 25.11 60.12
N ARG A 95 34.19 25.47 59.57
CA ARG A 95 33.21 26.37 60.22
C ARG A 95 31.82 25.75 60.40
N ALA A 96 31.75 24.42 60.45
CA ALA A 96 30.51 23.63 60.55
C ALA A 96 30.15 23.20 61.99
N LYS A 97 30.52 23.97 63.02
CA LYS A 97 30.19 23.61 64.42
C LYS A 97 29.08 24.44 65.08
N SER A 98 28.48 25.41 64.37
CA SER A 98 27.41 26.24 64.93
C SER A 98 26.07 26.15 64.20
N VAL A 99 25.95 25.26 63.20
CA VAL A 99 24.73 25.07 62.38
C VAL A 99 24.26 23.61 62.41
N SER A 100 24.73 22.82 63.38
CA SER A 100 24.31 21.42 63.55
C SER A 100 23.02 21.27 64.35
N THR A 101 22.38 22.35 64.79
CA THR A 101 21.21 22.29 65.69
C THR A 101 19.87 22.51 64.99
N ILE A 102 19.87 22.92 63.70
CA ILE A 102 18.64 23.11 62.90
C ILE A 102 18.38 21.91 61.98
N LEU A 103 19.42 21.15 61.65
CA LEU A 103 19.39 19.94 60.81
C LEU A 103 18.88 18.69 61.55
N GLU A 104 18.48 18.79 62.82
CA GLU A 104 17.90 17.69 63.61
C GLU A 104 16.35 17.68 63.60
N SER A 105 15.69 18.51 62.78
CA SER A 105 14.22 18.48 62.66
C SER A 105 13.77 17.68 61.44
N HIS A 106 13.04 16.58 61.71
CA HIS A 106 12.35 15.71 60.76
C HIS A 106 11.34 16.49 59.87
N PHE A 107 11.79 17.18 58.84
CA PHE A 107 10.90 17.71 57.80
C PHE A 107 10.66 16.64 56.74
N SER A 108 9.43 16.13 56.65
CA SER A 108 9.03 15.23 55.57
C SER A 108 8.92 15.98 54.23
N GLU A 109 8.99 15.30 53.08
CA GLU A 109 8.76 15.92 51.76
C GLU A 109 7.37 16.57 51.69
N GLU A 110 6.38 15.99 52.39
CA GLU A 110 5.06 16.57 52.62
C GLU A 110 5.13 17.94 53.31
N ASP A 111 5.93 18.08 54.38
CA ASP A 111 6.10 19.36 55.08
C ASP A 111 6.77 20.42 54.20
N MET A 112 7.66 19.99 53.30
CA MET A 112 8.30 20.87 52.32
C MET A 112 7.29 21.37 51.27
N VAL A 113 6.48 20.48 50.69
CA VAL A 113 5.40 20.87 49.75
C VAL A 113 4.47 21.87 50.42
N ASN A 114 4.04 21.58 51.65
CA ASN A 114 3.16 22.46 52.42
C ASN A 114 3.79 23.84 52.71
N SER A 115 5.09 23.88 53.00
CA SER A 115 5.80 25.12 53.31
C SER A 115 6.06 25.97 52.06
N ILE A 116 6.36 25.33 50.93
CA ILE A 116 6.63 25.99 49.64
C ILE A 116 5.33 26.57 49.07
N THR A 117 4.25 25.79 49.01
CA THR A 117 2.95 26.22 48.46
C THR A 117 2.32 27.40 49.20
N ARG A 118 2.54 27.52 50.52
CA ARG A 118 2.07 28.67 51.33
C ARG A 118 2.80 29.98 51.03
N LYS A 119 3.96 29.94 50.37
CA LYS A 119 4.76 31.14 50.05
C LYS A 119 4.34 31.80 48.74
N PHE A 120 3.46 31.18 47.97
CA PHE A 120 2.96 31.73 46.72
C PHE A 120 1.63 32.46 46.94
N ASP A 121 1.46 33.57 46.24
CA ASP A 121 0.26 34.41 46.34
C ASP A 121 -0.97 33.75 45.68
N GLU A 122 -0.74 32.83 44.74
CA GLU A 122 -1.77 32.06 44.04
C GLU A 122 -1.77 30.59 44.47
N GLY A 123 -2.95 29.96 44.48
CA GLY A 123 -3.08 28.52 44.79
C GLY A 123 -2.53 27.63 43.67
N HIS A 124 -1.94 26.49 44.03
CA HIS A 124 -1.41 25.50 43.10
C HIS A 124 -2.45 24.43 42.73
N ILE A 125 -2.28 23.87 41.53
CA ILE A 125 -3.10 22.77 41.04
C ILE A 125 -2.20 21.55 40.87
N VAL A 126 -2.54 20.45 41.55
CA VAL A 126 -1.84 19.18 41.41
C VAL A 126 -2.72 18.22 40.64
N VAL A 127 -2.30 17.89 39.41
CA VAL A 127 -2.94 16.88 38.58
C VAL A 127 -2.23 15.55 38.83
N ILE A 128 -2.98 14.52 39.21
CA ILE A 128 -2.46 13.15 39.36
C ILE A 128 -3.20 12.24 38.39
N ASP A 129 -2.48 11.65 37.44
CA ASP A 129 -3.01 10.83 36.34
C ASP A 129 -2.65 9.35 36.48
N ASP A 130 -3.27 8.50 35.65
CA ASP A 130 -3.06 7.06 35.53
C ASP A 130 -3.31 6.28 36.84
N LEU A 131 -4.32 6.66 37.63
CA LEU A 131 -4.66 5.98 38.89
C LEU A 131 -4.91 4.47 38.71
N GLU A 132 -5.55 4.06 37.61
CA GLU A 132 -5.79 2.66 37.29
C GLU A 132 -4.52 1.87 36.93
N ARG A 133 -3.39 2.55 36.73
CA ARG A 133 -2.09 1.93 36.41
C ARG A 133 -1.08 2.01 37.55
N CYS A 134 -1.56 2.34 38.74
CA CYS A 134 -0.77 2.26 39.96
C CYS A 134 -0.30 0.81 40.18
N LYS A 135 0.95 0.63 40.62
CA LYS A 135 1.47 -0.70 40.92
C LYS A 135 0.72 -1.32 42.10
N GLU A 136 0.58 -2.65 42.09
CA GLU A 136 -0.01 -3.41 43.20
C GLU A 136 0.72 -3.19 44.55
N SER A 137 2.01 -2.81 44.53
CA SER A 137 2.77 -2.47 45.73
C SER A 137 2.30 -1.18 46.42
N ILE A 138 1.59 -0.31 45.70
CA ILE A 138 1.04 0.93 46.24
C ILE A 138 -0.43 0.68 46.63
N GLU A 139 -0.69 0.59 47.93
CA GLU A 139 -2.06 0.45 48.42
C GLU A 139 -2.88 1.73 48.14
N LEU A 140 -4.09 1.58 47.60
CA LEU A 140 -5.00 2.71 47.36
C LEU A 140 -5.24 3.56 48.61
N ARG A 141 -5.26 2.93 49.79
CA ARG A 141 -5.36 3.63 51.08
C ARG A 141 -4.25 4.67 51.25
N ASP A 142 -3.02 4.30 50.94
CA ASP A 142 -1.86 5.14 51.19
C ASP A 142 -1.81 6.27 50.15
N PHE A 143 -2.17 5.97 48.89
CA PHE A 143 -2.39 6.98 47.85
C PHE A 143 -3.45 8.01 48.26
N PHE A 144 -4.64 7.55 48.67
CA PHE A 144 -5.71 8.46 49.12
C PHE A 144 -5.32 9.23 50.38
N GLY A 145 -4.45 8.67 51.23
CA GLY A 145 -3.82 9.38 52.34
C GLY A 145 -2.98 10.57 51.89
N VAL A 146 -2.19 10.42 50.82
CA VAL A 146 -1.44 11.51 50.18
C VAL A 146 -2.39 12.56 49.61
N VAL A 147 -3.45 12.14 48.91
CA VAL A 147 -4.45 13.08 48.36
C VAL A 147 -5.17 13.86 49.46
N GLU A 148 -5.56 13.21 50.56
CA GLU A 148 -6.22 13.85 51.70
C GLU A 148 -5.30 14.92 52.34
N LYS A 149 -4.00 14.62 52.45
CA LYS A 149 -2.99 15.57 52.94
C LYS A 149 -2.81 16.77 52.01
N LEU A 150 -2.63 16.55 50.71
CA LEU A 150 -2.52 17.61 49.71
C LEU A 150 -3.77 18.50 49.70
N LYS A 151 -4.97 17.89 49.70
CA LYS A 151 -6.27 18.58 49.73
C LYS A 151 -6.49 19.41 50.99
N SER A 152 -5.92 19.01 52.14
CA SER A 152 -6.04 19.75 53.40
C SER A 152 -5.32 21.10 53.38
N ASN A 153 -4.38 21.30 52.44
CA ASN A 153 -3.72 22.57 52.24
C ASN A 153 -4.63 23.51 51.43
N ASN A 154 -5.00 24.64 52.03
CA ASN A 154 -5.89 25.61 51.38
C ASN A 154 -5.34 26.21 50.08
N HIS A 155 -4.02 26.15 49.88
CA HIS A 155 -3.34 26.61 48.67
C HIS A 155 -3.19 25.53 47.59
N ILE A 156 -3.76 24.33 47.78
CA ILE A 156 -3.69 23.25 46.79
C ILE A 156 -5.10 22.84 46.38
N GLN A 157 -5.29 22.66 45.08
CA GLN A 157 -6.43 21.95 44.50
C GLN A 157 -5.91 20.71 43.77
N VAL A 158 -6.58 19.58 43.95
CA VAL A 158 -6.18 18.31 43.35
C VAL A 158 -7.15 17.93 42.23
N VAL A 159 -6.61 17.59 41.07
CA VAL A 159 -7.34 16.98 39.96
C VAL A 159 -6.81 15.56 39.77
N LEU A 160 -7.65 14.57 40.04
CA LEU A 160 -7.35 13.18 39.73
C LEU A 160 -7.85 12.86 38.33
N ILE A 161 -7.11 12.05 37.59
CA ILE A 161 -7.53 11.49 36.31
C ILE A 161 -7.46 9.97 36.43
N ALA A 162 -8.54 9.30 36.05
CA ALA A 162 -8.60 7.84 36.10
C ALA A 162 -9.50 7.24 35.02
N ASN A 163 -9.35 5.95 34.80
CA ASN A 163 -10.41 5.08 34.31
C ASN A 163 -10.90 4.19 35.47
N SER A 164 -11.96 4.61 36.15
CA SER A 164 -12.46 3.91 37.35
C SER A 164 -12.91 2.47 37.08
N GLU A 165 -13.28 2.14 35.84
CA GLU A 165 -13.70 0.78 35.46
C GLU A 165 -12.54 -0.22 35.45
N GLU A 166 -11.31 0.26 35.25
CA GLU A 166 -10.06 -0.54 35.12
C GLU A 166 -9.28 -0.64 36.44
N ILE A 167 -9.74 0.03 37.51
CA ILE A 167 -9.12 -0.10 38.83
C ILE A 167 -9.41 -1.50 39.39
N THR A 168 -8.36 -2.24 39.73
CA THR A 168 -8.44 -3.62 40.26
C THR A 168 -9.20 -3.69 41.58
N ASP A 169 -8.84 -2.84 42.56
CA ASP A 169 -9.41 -2.85 43.91
C ASP A 169 -10.67 -1.97 44.02
N LYS A 170 -11.73 -2.31 43.25
CA LYS A 170 -12.96 -1.50 43.17
C LYS A 170 -13.60 -1.20 44.52
N LYS A 171 -13.58 -2.17 45.45
CA LYS A 171 -14.20 -2.01 46.78
C LYS A 171 -13.51 -0.93 47.62
N ASP A 172 -12.18 -0.94 47.63
CA ASP A 172 -11.40 0.03 48.37
C ASP A 172 -11.43 1.40 47.68
N PHE A 173 -11.37 1.42 46.35
CA PHE A 173 -11.57 2.64 45.58
C PHE A 173 -12.88 3.34 45.93
N GLU A 174 -14.04 2.65 45.87
CA GLU A 174 -15.33 3.27 46.19
C GLU A 174 -15.41 3.78 47.64
N LYS A 175 -14.84 3.02 48.59
CA LYS A 175 -14.78 3.41 50.00
C LYS A 175 -13.99 4.70 50.22
N TYR A 176 -12.80 4.83 49.63
CA TYR A 176 -11.96 6.01 49.82
C TYR A 176 -12.41 7.19 48.95
N ARG A 177 -12.91 6.92 47.75
CA ARG A 177 -13.48 7.92 46.83
C ARG A 177 -14.56 8.75 47.50
N GLU A 178 -15.53 8.12 48.19
CA GLU A 178 -16.63 8.82 48.87
C GLU A 178 -16.12 9.89 49.85
N LYS A 179 -15.02 9.61 50.56
CA LYS A 179 -14.45 10.51 51.56
C LYS A 179 -13.52 11.57 50.96
N VAL A 180 -12.68 11.19 50.00
CA VAL A 180 -11.56 12.03 49.54
C VAL A 180 -11.94 12.89 48.33
N ILE A 181 -12.72 12.37 47.40
CA ILE A 181 -13.07 13.03 46.13
C ILE A 181 -14.36 13.83 46.32
N ASP A 182 -14.29 15.15 46.15
CA ASP A 182 -15.47 16.03 46.34
C ASP A 182 -16.45 15.91 45.17
N ARG A 183 -15.92 15.70 43.97
CA ARG A 183 -16.74 15.61 42.75
C ARG A 183 -16.10 14.74 41.70
N THR A 184 -16.91 13.91 41.03
CA THR A 184 -16.51 13.17 39.84
C THR A 184 -17.20 13.73 38.59
N PHE A 185 -16.43 13.93 37.53
CA PHE A 185 -16.92 14.24 36.18
C PHE A 185 -16.48 13.15 35.22
N THR A 186 -17.42 12.33 34.76
CA THR A 186 -17.15 11.25 33.79
C THR A 186 -17.31 11.77 32.36
N ILE A 187 -16.24 11.76 31.58
CA ILE A 187 -16.24 12.07 30.15
C ILE A 187 -16.75 10.85 29.37
N THR A 188 -17.81 11.06 28.59
CA THR A 188 -18.46 9.99 27.81
C THR A 188 -18.50 10.31 26.31
N GLU A 189 -18.22 11.56 25.96
CA GLU A 189 -18.24 12.12 24.62
C GLU A 189 -17.03 13.03 24.44
N ASN A 190 -16.43 12.96 23.25
CA ASN A 190 -15.29 13.77 22.87
C ASN A 190 -15.65 15.26 22.77
N SER A 191 -14.61 16.09 22.81
CA SER A 191 -14.71 17.53 22.64
C SER A 191 -15.15 17.83 21.20
N LYS A 192 -16.15 18.70 21.03
CA LYS A 192 -16.50 19.25 19.71
C LYS A 192 -15.45 20.23 19.20
N SER A 193 -14.53 20.64 20.08
CA SER A 193 -13.39 21.51 19.82
C SER A 193 -12.05 20.78 19.91
N ALA A 194 -12.04 19.47 19.63
CA ALA A 194 -10.82 18.69 19.58
C ALA A 194 -9.84 19.36 18.60
N ASN A 195 -8.65 19.71 19.08
CA ASN A 195 -7.68 20.37 18.21
C ASN A 195 -7.01 19.32 17.32
N TRP A 196 -7.66 19.01 16.19
CA TRP A 196 -7.16 18.06 15.19
C TRP A 196 -5.74 18.38 14.71
N SER A 197 -5.39 19.67 14.66
CA SER A 197 -4.03 20.10 14.29
C SER A 197 -2.95 19.62 15.27
N LYS A 198 -3.27 19.55 16.58
CA LYS A 198 -2.35 19.00 17.60
C LYS A 198 -2.17 17.49 17.45
N LEU A 199 -3.13 16.80 16.84
CA LEU A 199 -3.06 15.38 16.48
C LEU A 199 -2.46 15.14 15.08
N GLY A 200 -2.14 16.21 14.33
CA GLY A 200 -1.66 16.11 12.95
C GLY A 200 -2.72 15.59 11.97
N ILE A 201 -4.00 15.67 12.32
CA ILE A 201 -5.12 15.20 11.50
C ILE A 201 -5.76 16.39 10.78
N GLN A 202 -6.10 16.22 9.51
CA GLN A 202 -6.88 17.24 8.78
C GLN A 202 -8.27 17.39 9.41
N GLY A 203 -8.60 18.61 9.83
CA GLY A 203 -9.82 18.90 10.59
C GLY A 203 -11.11 18.49 9.89
N ASP A 204 -11.30 18.91 8.64
CA ASP A 204 -12.52 18.61 7.86
C ASP A 204 -12.76 17.10 7.71
N PHE A 205 -11.68 16.34 7.46
CA PHE A 205 -11.74 14.88 7.38
C PHE A 205 -12.12 14.25 8.72
N ALA A 206 -11.50 14.70 9.82
CA ALA A 206 -11.79 14.17 11.16
C ALA A 206 -13.23 14.47 11.60
N ASP A 207 -13.72 15.68 11.32
CA ASP A 207 -15.07 16.10 11.64
C ASP A 207 -16.11 15.27 10.85
N GLU A 208 -15.89 15.05 9.56
CA GLU A 208 -16.76 14.21 8.74
C GLU A 208 -16.78 12.76 9.23
N LEU A 209 -15.61 12.19 9.52
CA LEU A 209 -15.49 10.83 10.04
C LEU A 209 -16.20 10.68 11.39
N CYS A 210 -15.97 11.59 12.35
CA CYS A 210 -16.58 11.53 13.68
C CYS A 210 -18.08 11.86 13.66
N LYS A 211 -18.56 12.58 12.63
CA LYS A 211 -19.99 12.82 12.41
C LYS A 211 -20.71 11.56 11.94
N ASN A 212 -20.06 10.78 11.06
CA ASN A 212 -20.66 9.58 10.47
C ASN A 212 -20.47 8.33 11.35
N HIS A 213 -19.42 8.30 12.17
CA HIS A 213 -19.05 7.16 13.01
C HIS A 213 -18.85 7.61 14.46
N PRO A 214 -19.43 6.89 15.46
CA PRO A 214 -19.38 7.29 16.87
C PRO A 214 -18.02 6.98 17.53
N ILE A 215 -16.95 7.53 16.98
CA ILE A 215 -15.56 7.29 17.42
C ILE A 215 -15.29 8.08 18.71
N LYS A 216 -14.85 7.36 19.75
CA LYS A 216 -14.58 7.93 21.07
C LYS A 216 -13.10 7.98 21.41
N ASN A 217 -12.29 7.06 20.88
CA ASN A 217 -10.89 6.95 21.25
C ASN A 217 -10.01 7.84 20.37
N LEU A 218 -9.61 9.01 20.88
CA LEU A 218 -8.73 9.95 20.17
C LEU A 218 -7.34 9.35 19.90
N ARG A 219 -6.89 8.41 20.73
CA ARG A 219 -5.61 7.71 20.50
C ARG A 219 -5.69 6.78 19.29
N THR A 220 -6.84 6.18 19.03
CA THR A 220 -7.07 5.37 17.82
C THR A 220 -6.97 6.24 16.57
N LEU A 221 -7.54 7.45 16.60
CA LEU A 221 -7.42 8.42 15.50
C LEU A 221 -5.96 8.85 15.27
N GLN A 222 -5.18 9.05 16.33
CA GLN A 222 -3.75 9.35 16.19
C GLN A 222 -2.99 8.19 15.53
N LYS A 223 -3.21 6.95 15.99
CA LYS A 223 -2.59 5.75 15.40
C LYS A 223 -2.97 5.59 13.93
N ALA A 224 -4.23 5.87 13.59
CA ALA A 224 -4.72 5.85 12.22
C ALA A 224 -4.02 6.88 11.33
N GLN A 225 -3.82 8.10 11.86
CA GLN A 225 -3.07 9.14 11.19
C GLN A 225 -1.60 8.76 10.98
N ASP A 226 -0.97 8.15 11.99
CA ASP A 226 0.42 7.69 11.90
C ASP A 226 0.55 6.56 10.87
N PHE A 227 -0.41 5.63 10.83
CA PHE A 227 -0.44 4.58 9.80
C PHE A 227 -0.62 5.14 8.40
N TYR A 228 -1.53 6.10 8.21
CA TYR A 228 -1.66 6.80 6.92
C TYR A 228 -0.38 7.55 6.55
N ASN A 229 0.29 8.21 7.50
CA ASN A 229 1.54 8.91 7.24
C ASN A 229 2.66 7.95 6.80
N ASP A 230 2.68 6.73 7.33
CA ASP A 230 3.58 5.67 6.91
C ASP A 230 3.25 5.19 5.47
N VAL A 231 1.99 4.84 5.19
CA VAL A 231 1.54 4.46 3.84
C VAL A 231 1.85 5.56 2.81
N LYS A 232 1.65 6.82 3.18
CA LYS A 232 1.93 7.99 2.33
C LYS A 232 3.40 8.06 1.88
N GLN A 233 4.35 7.47 2.61
CA GLN A 233 5.76 7.45 2.21
C GLN A 233 5.98 6.66 0.91
N TYR A 234 5.11 5.70 0.60
CA TYR A 234 5.14 4.89 -0.62
C TYR A 234 4.35 5.52 -1.77
N ALA A 235 3.64 6.63 -1.53
CA ALA A 235 2.81 7.33 -2.51
C ALA A 235 3.41 8.66 -2.98
N LYS A 236 4.73 8.86 -2.86
CA LYS A 236 5.38 10.16 -3.13
C LYS A 236 5.18 10.68 -4.57
N SER A 237 5.06 9.78 -5.53
CA SER A 237 4.83 10.09 -6.94
C SER A 237 3.35 10.28 -7.30
N ILE A 238 2.43 10.02 -6.37
CA ILE A 238 0.98 10.13 -6.57
C ILE A 238 0.52 11.48 -6.00
N HIS A 239 0.02 12.34 -6.87
CA HIS A 239 -0.47 13.68 -6.52
C HIS A 239 -2.00 13.79 -6.53
N ASP A 240 -2.70 12.68 -6.75
CA ASP A 240 -4.16 12.62 -6.77
C ASP A 240 -4.75 12.72 -5.36
N GLU A 241 -5.33 13.88 -5.05
CA GLU A 241 -5.89 14.16 -3.73
C GLU A 241 -7.12 13.30 -3.42
N MET A 242 -7.94 12.95 -4.43
CA MET A 242 -9.12 12.12 -4.21
C MET A 242 -8.71 10.69 -3.84
N PHE A 243 -7.75 10.12 -4.57
CA PHE A 243 -7.21 8.81 -4.25
C PHE A 243 -6.58 8.80 -2.85
N MET A 244 -5.78 9.81 -2.53
CA MET A 244 -5.12 9.90 -1.22
C MET A 244 -6.09 10.10 -0.06
N ASN A 245 -7.26 10.72 -0.30
CA ASN A 245 -8.33 10.80 0.68
C ASN A 245 -9.00 9.45 0.92
N GLU A 246 -9.19 8.62 -0.12
CA GLU A 246 -9.69 7.26 0.06
C GLU A 246 -8.67 6.35 0.75
N VAL A 247 -7.38 6.44 0.39
CA VAL A 247 -6.28 5.76 1.10
C VAL A 247 -6.31 6.13 2.60
N ARG A 248 -6.48 7.41 2.92
CA ARG A 248 -6.60 7.87 4.31
C ARG A 248 -7.81 7.24 5.00
N LEU A 249 -8.97 7.28 4.36
CA LEU A 249 -10.19 6.71 4.94
C LEU A 249 -10.04 5.20 5.20
N ILE A 250 -9.43 4.46 4.27
CA ILE A 250 -9.14 3.02 4.43
C ILE A 250 -8.18 2.77 5.60
N CYS A 251 -7.08 3.52 5.69
CA CYS A 251 -6.15 3.45 6.83
C CYS A 251 -6.86 3.67 8.16
N PHE A 252 -7.74 4.68 8.24
CA PHE A 252 -8.50 4.95 9.45
C PHE A 252 -9.48 3.83 9.78
N ALA A 253 -10.24 3.33 8.79
CA ALA A 253 -11.18 2.24 8.98
C ALA A 253 -10.52 0.98 9.52
N ILE A 254 -9.35 0.61 8.98
CA ILE A 254 -8.55 -0.55 9.44
C ILE A 254 -8.17 -0.39 10.91
N VAL A 255 -7.54 0.73 11.28
CA VAL A 255 -7.04 0.93 12.66
C VAL A 255 -8.16 1.04 13.68
N ILE A 256 -9.28 1.68 13.30
CA ILE A 256 -10.46 1.79 14.18
C ILE A 256 -11.07 0.40 14.43
N GLU A 257 -11.24 -0.42 13.41
CA GLU A 257 -11.83 -1.75 13.57
C GLU A 257 -10.92 -2.78 14.23
N ASP A 258 -9.60 -2.57 14.15
CA ASP A 258 -8.62 -3.38 14.87
C ASP A 258 -8.59 -3.01 16.37
N THR A 259 -8.56 -1.71 16.67
CA THR A 259 -8.40 -1.21 18.05
C THR A 259 -9.71 -1.15 18.81
N ASP A 260 -10.71 -0.45 18.27
CA ASP A 260 -11.96 -0.14 18.98
C ASP A 260 -13.10 -1.09 18.62
N LYS A 261 -12.99 -1.81 17.49
CA LYS A 261 -14.00 -2.76 16.99
C LYS A 261 -15.41 -2.14 16.93
N LEU A 262 -15.49 -0.90 16.44
CA LEU A 262 -16.68 -0.06 16.53
C LEU A 262 -17.93 -0.73 15.95
N TYR A 263 -17.78 -1.49 14.86
CA TYR A 263 -18.88 -2.20 14.21
C TYR A 263 -19.04 -3.66 14.65
N TYR A 264 -18.24 -4.15 15.58
CA TYR A 264 -18.40 -5.50 16.11
C TYR A 264 -19.62 -5.58 17.03
N LYS A 265 -20.49 -6.55 16.79
CA LYS A 265 -21.69 -6.77 17.60
C LYS A 265 -21.73 -8.21 18.09
N PRO A 266 -21.65 -8.47 19.41
CA PRO A 266 -21.81 -9.83 19.92
C PRO A 266 -23.20 -10.37 19.59
N LEU A 267 -23.32 -11.70 19.50
CA LEU A 267 -24.60 -12.36 19.28
C LEU A 267 -25.54 -12.08 20.46
N THR A 268 -26.77 -11.68 20.15
CA THR A 268 -27.83 -11.57 21.15
C THR A 268 -28.42 -12.94 21.51
N GLU A 269 -29.07 -13.06 22.66
CA GLU A 269 -29.72 -14.31 23.07
C GLU A 269 -30.79 -14.79 22.08
N GLU A 270 -31.47 -13.86 21.39
CA GLU A 270 -32.46 -14.18 20.36
C GLU A 270 -31.80 -14.69 19.07
N GLU A 271 -30.76 -14.00 18.59
CA GLU A 271 -30.00 -14.44 17.41
C GLU A 271 -29.36 -15.81 17.66
N THR A 272 -29.02 -16.12 18.92
CA THR A 272 -28.45 -17.43 19.29
C THR A 272 -29.47 -18.58 19.16
N LYS A 273 -30.76 -18.30 18.95
CA LYS A 273 -31.80 -19.33 18.75
C LYS A 273 -32.02 -19.69 17.28
N SER A 274 -31.53 -18.86 16.34
CA SER A 274 -31.73 -19.01 14.89
C SER A 274 -30.39 -19.19 14.19
N GLU A 275 -30.17 -20.34 13.55
CA GLU A 275 -28.93 -20.60 12.80
C GLU A 275 -28.71 -19.61 11.65
N PHE A 276 -29.79 -19.12 11.03
CA PHE A 276 -29.70 -18.08 10.00
C PHE A 276 -29.17 -16.76 10.58
N ASP A 277 -29.76 -16.29 11.69
CA ASP A 277 -29.37 -15.01 12.30
C ASP A 277 -27.95 -15.07 12.89
N LYS A 278 -27.55 -16.23 13.45
CA LYS A 278 -26.16 -16.48 13.82
C LYS A 278 -25.21 -16.32 12.63
N THR A 279 -25.57 -16.93 11.50
CA THR A 279 -24.74 -16.90 10.29
C THR A 279 -24.60 -15.47 9.77
N VAL A 280 -25.72 -14.73 9.65
CA VAL A 280 -25.72 -13.33 9.22
C VAL A 280 -24.87 -12.46 10.14
N ARG A 281 -25.05 -12.59 11.47
CA ARG A 281 -24.26 -11.83 12.44
C ARG A 281 -22.78 -12.16 12.37
N THR A 282 -22.43 -13.43 12.18
CA THR A 282 -21.04 -13.87 12.04
C THR A 282 -20.38 -13.25 10.81
N LEU A 283 -21.07 -13.24 9.66
CA LEU A 283 -20.57 -12.61 8.42
C LEU A 283 -20.40 -11.09 8.57
N GLN A 284 -21.35 -10.41 9.22
CA GLN A 284 -21.24 -8.98 9.53
C GLN A 284 -20.06 -8.67 10.45
N ASN A 285 -19.72 -9.60 11.35
CA ASN A 285 -18.59 -9.47 12.26
C ASN A 285 -17.23 -9.81 11.63
N TYR A 286 -17.15 -10.25 10.37
CA TYR A 286 -15.85 -10.36 9.71
C TYR A 286 -15.18 -9.00 9.58
N PHE A 287 -13.86 -8.97 9.77
CA PHE A 287 -13.08 -7.73 9.80
C PHE A 287 -13.32 -6.86 8.55
N GLU A 288 -13.22 -7.46 7.37
CA GLU A 288 -13.49 -6.78 6.09
C GLU A 288 -14.90 -6.18 6.02
N SER A 289 -15.91 -6.90 6.50
CA SER A 289 -17.31 -6.44 6.52
C SER A 289 -17.50 -5.23 7.44
N ARG A 290 -16.74 -5.16 8.53
CA ARG A 290 -16.74 -4.02 9.46
C ARG A 290 -16.00 -2.82 8.86
N VAL A 291 -14.84 -3.04 8.24
CA VAL A 291 -14.08 -2.00 7.53
C VAL A 291 -14.92 -1.39 6.39
N LYS A 292 -15.69 -2.21 5.67
CA LYS A 292 -16.58 -1.72 4.59
C LYS A 292 -17.69 -0.77 5.07
N GLN A 293 -18.01 -0.72 6.37
CA GLN A 293 -19.00 0.23 6.90
C GLN A 293 -18.54 1.70 6.79
N TYR A 294 -17.23 1.94 6.70
CA TYR A 294 -16.64 3.28 6.53
C TYR A 294 -16.50 3.67 5.07
N LEU A 295 -16.52 2.68 4.16
CA LEU A 295 -16.08 2.83 2.78
C LEU A 295 -17.23 2.94 1.78
N LEU A 296 -18.39 3.45 2.24
CA LEU A 296 -19.55 3.60 1.40
C LEU A 296 -19.31 4.72 0.37
N GLY A 297 -19.36 4.35 -0.92
CA GLY A 297 -19.24 5.30 -2.02
C GLY A 297 -17.81 5.62 -2.45
N ILE A 298 -16.80 4.91 -1.93
CA ILE A 298 -15.43 5.01 -2.42
C ILE A 298 -15.29 4.32 -3.79
N LYS A 299 -14.33 4.76 -4.59
CA LYS A 299 -13.98 4.15 -5.89
C LYS A 299 -12.94 3.05 -5.76
N SER A 300 -12.10 3.11 -4.74
CA SER A 300 -10.98 2.18 -4.56
C SER A 300 -11.44 0.74 -4.43
N SER A 301 -10.64 -0.17 -4.98
CA SER A 301 -10.97 -1.59 -5.06
C SER A 301 -10.82 -2.29 -3.71
N ASP A 302 -11.50 -3.44 -3.56
CA ASP A 302 -11.27 -4.37 -2.44
C ASP A 302 -9.81 -4.85 -2.37
N ALA A 303 -9.08 -4.85 -3.50
CA ALA A 303 -7.66 -5.19 -3.51
C ALA A 303 -6.87 -4.19 -2.68
N LEU A 304 -7.04 -2.87 -2.90
CA LEU A 304 -6.33 -1.85 -2.10
C LEU A 304 -6.56 -2.01 -0.60
N ILE A 305 -7.80 -2.31 -0.17
CA ILE A 305 -8.12 -2.57 1.24
C ILE A 305 -7.29 -3.72 1.78
N ASN A 306 -7.24 -4.84 1.05
CA ASN A 306 -6.50 -6.03 1.44
C ASN A 306 -4.98 -5.81 1.46
N GLU A 307 -4.44 -5.01 0.54
CA GLU A 307 -3.03 -4.66 0.49
C GLU A 307 -2.62 -3.82 1.70
N LEU A 308 -3.40 -2.77 2.01
CA LEU A 308 -3.16 -1.91 3.17
C LEU A 308 -3.35 -2.68 4.48
N TYR A 309 -4.35 -3.55 4.57
CA TYR A 309 -4.56 -4.36 5.77
C TYR A 309 -3.43 -5.39 5.97
N SER A 310 -2.97 -6.04 4.90
CA SER A 310 -1.82 -6.97 4.97
C SER A 310 -0.54 -6.26 5.39
N TYR A 311 -0.34 -5.01 4.96
CA TYR A 311 0.77 -4.19 5.40
C TYR A 311 0.65 -3.80 6.88
N TYR A 312 -0.54 -3.37 7.32
CA TYR A 312 -0.83 -3.05 8.72
C TYR A 312 -0.52 -4.24 9.66
N GLU A 313 -0.92 -5.46 9.28
CA GLU A 313 -0.65 -6.68 10.04
C GLU A 313 0.79 -7.20 9.89
N SER A 314 1.66 -6.46 9.19
CA SER A 314 3.05 -6.87 8.92
C SER A 314 3.18 -8.22 8.20
N LYS A 315 2.14 -8.62 7.44
CA LYS A 315 2.12 -9.87 6.66
C LYS A 315 2.90 -9.75 5.36
N ARG A 316 2.96 -8.54 4.78
CA ARG A 316 3.74 -8.24 3.57
C ARG A 316 4.22 -6.78 3.60
N PRO A 317 5.38 -6.45 3.01
CA PRO A 317 5.78 -5.07 2.79
C PRO A 317 4.88 -4.40 1.73
N LEU A 318 4.67 -3.09 1.86
CA LEU A 318 4.05 -2.26 0.83
C LEU A 318 5.12 -1.64 -0.07
N THR A 319 4.87 -1.57 -1.37
CA THR A 319 5.78 -0.94 -2.34
C THR A 319 5.12 0.24 -3.05
N GLU A 320 5.94 1.11 -3.65
CA GLU A 320 5.43 2.22 -4.48
C GLU A 320 4.67 1.71 -5.71
N GLU A 321 5.07 0.56 -6.27
CA GLU A 321 4.41 -0.03 -7.43
C GLU A 321 3.00 -0.53 -7.09
N ASP A 322 2.80 -1.12 -5.89
CA ASP A 322 1.47 -1.55 -5.43
C ASP A 322 0.47 -0.36 -5.48
N LEU A 323 0.87 0.78 -4.91
CA LEU A 323 0.03 1.97 -4.88
C LEU A 323 -0.17 2.60 -6.26
N LYS A 324 0.82 2.51 -7.17
CA LYS A 324 0.65 2.96 -8.57
C LYS A 324 -0.36 2.12 -9.32
N VAL A 325 -0.33 0.79 -9.15
CA VAL A 325 -1.31 -0.11 -9.75
C VAL A 325 -2.72 0.21 -9.24
N GLN A 326 -2.89 0.38 -7.93
CA GLN A 326 -4.19 0.72 -7.36
C GLN A 326 -4.65 2.14 -7.77
N HIS A 327 -3.74 3.10 -7.88
CA HIS A 327 -4.07 4.44 -8.38
C HIS A 327 -4.54 4.42 -9.82
N LYS A 328 -3.88 3.63 -10.69
CA LYS A 328 -4.33 3.43 -12.07
C LYS A 328 -5.75 2.84 -12.12
N LEU A 329 -6.02 1.79 -11.34
CA LEU A 329 -7.36 1.22 -11.23
C LEU A 329 -8.39 2.23 -10.70
N PHE A 330 -8.02 3.04 -9.71
CA PHE A 330 -8.87 4.10 -9.17
C PHE A 330 -9.24 5.15 -10.22
N VAL A 331 -8.28 5.56 -11.07
CA VAL A 331 -8.53 6.49 -12.17
C VAL A 331 -9.45 5.86 -13.22
N GLU A 332 -9.28 4.57 -13.50
CA GLU A 332 -10.15 3.81 -14.42
C GLU A 332 -11.58 3.68 -13.88
N VAL A 333 -11.76 3.58 -12.55
CA VAL A 333 -13.07 3.56 -11.88
C VAL A 333 -13.73 4.94 -11.96
N GLY A 334 -14.67 5.06 -12.89
CA GLY A 334 -15.40 6.30 -13.16
C GLY A 334 -15.04 6.94 -14.50
N ILE A 335 -14.14 6.34 -15.29
CA ILE A 335 -14.10 6.62 -16.72
C ILE A 335 -15.42 6.09 -17.29
N LYS A 336 -16.30 7.02 -17.65
CA LYS A 336 -17.48 6.75 -18.48
C LYS A 336 -17.01 5.88 -19.66
N PRO A 337 -17.51 4.64 -19.82
CA PRO A 337 -17.05 3.78 -20.90
C PRO A 337 -17.22 4.53 -22.23
N ASN A 338 -16.30 4.33 -23.18
CA ASN A 338 -16.27 5.12 -24.42
C ASN A 338 -17.64 5.12 -25.14
N PHE A 339 -18.34 3.98 -25.11
CA PHE A 339 -19.70 3.85 -25.63
C PHE A 339 -20.72 4.88 -25.09
N TYR A 340 -20.53 5.37 -23.87
CA TYR A 340 -21.43 6.35 -23.26
C TYR A 340 -20.93 7.80 -23.40
N LYS A 341 -19.70 8.04 -23.88
CA LYS A 341 -19.13 9.38 -24.05
C LYS A 341 -19.83 10.15 -25.17
N THR A 342 -19.84 11.48 -25.05
CA THR A 342 -20.23 12.42 -26.11
C THR A 342 -19.12 12.57 -27.14
N ASP A 343 -19.43 13.15 -28.31
CA ASP A 343 -18.45 13.38 -29.38
C ASP A 343 -17.22 14.16 -28.89
N ASP A 344 -17.41 15.24 -28.12
CA ASP A 344 -16.31 16.03 -27.53
C ASP A 344 -15.45 15.20 -26.55
N GLU A 345 -16.08 14.36 -25.73
CA GLU A 345 -15.38 13.48 -24.79
C GLU A 345 -14.57 12.39 -25.51
N ILE A 346 -15.06 11.89 -26.65
CA ILE A 346 -14.33 10.95 -27.50
C ILE A 346 -13.18 11.66 -28.23
N ALA A 347 -13.40 12.85 -28.77
CA ALA A 347 -12.35 13.64 -29.41
C ALA A 347 -11.20 13.94 -28.43
N GLU A 348 -11.51 14.28 -27.18
CA GLU A 348 -10.49 14.46 -26.13
C GLU A 348 -9.77 13.14 -25.80
N TYR A 349 -10.52 12.03 -25.67
CA TYR A 349 -9.95 10.70 -25.46
C TYR A 349 -8.96 10.31 -26.58
N LEU A 350 -9.26 10.66 -27.82
CA LEU A 350 -8.40 10.34 -28.96
C LEU A 350 -7.10 11.16 -28.97
N LYS A 351 -6.98 12.31 -28.29
CA LYS A 351 -5.75 13.13 -28.32
C LYS A 351 -4.49 12.39 -27.82
N SER A 352 -4.64 11.47 -26.86
CA SER A 352 -3.54 10.67 -26.31
C SER A 352 -3.36 9.31 -27.00
N TRP A 353 -3.89 9.11 -28.21
CA TRP A 353 -3.85 7.83 -28.91
C TRP A 353 -2.43 7.28 -29.12
N LYS A 354 -1.44 8.15 -29.37
CA LYS A 354 -0.04 7.73 -29.58
C LYS A 354 0.56 7.11 -28.31
N GLU A 355 0.30 7.74 -27.15
CA GLU A 355 0.76 7.23 -25.86
C GLU A 355 0.14 5.86 -25.57
N LYS A 356 -1.14 5.69 -25.87
CA LYS A 356 -1.86 4.41 -25.70
C LYS A 356 -1.28 3.29 -26.56
N LEU A 357 -0.90 3.58 -27.81
CA LEU A 357 -0.23 2.59 -28.65
C LEU A 357 1.16 2.24 -28.12
N THR A 358 1.92 3.22 -27.62
CA THR A 358 3.29 2.99 -27.09
C THR A 358 3.31 2.17 -25.81
N ASP A 359 2.21 2.16 -25.04
CA ASP A 359 2.09 1.35 -23.82
C ASP A 359 1.84 -0.15 -24.10
N ALA A 360 1.47 -0.50 -25.33
CA ALA A 360 1.22 -1.88 -25.73
C ALA A 360 2.52 -2.69 -25.79
N LYS A 361 2.55 -3.85 -25.11
CA LYS A 361 3.77 -4.66 -24.97
C LYS A 361 3.86 -5.84 -25.94
N THR A 362 2.75 -6.23 -26.54
CA THR A 362 2.65 -7.40 -27.43
C THR A 362 1.93 -7.04 -28.71
N SER A 363 2.13 -7.84 -29.77
CA SER A 363 1.40 -7.70 -31.03
C SER A 363 -0.13 -7.80 -30.83
N TYR A 364 -0.58 -8.59 -29.85
CA TYR A 364 -1.99 -8.69 -29.47
C TYR A 364 -2.51 -7.40 -28.83
N ASP A 365 -1.84 -6.91 -27.78
CA ASP A 365 -2.25 -5.69 -27.06
C ASP A 365 -2.27 -4.48 -27.99
N LEU A 366 -1.26 -4.38 -28.86
CA LEU A 366 -1.13 -3.32 -29.85
C LEU A 366 -2.32 -3.34 -30.82
N THR A 367 -2.69 -4.52 -31.29
CA THR A 367 -3.81 -4.71 -32.24
C THR A 367 -5.16 -4.40 -31.58
N MET A 368 -5.40 -4.84 -30.35
CA MET A 368 -6.65 -4.54 -29.65
C MET A 368 -6.78 -3.05 -29.31
N THR A 369 -5.67 -2.40 -28.93
CA THR A 369 -5.64 -0.96 -28.65
C THR A 369 -5.89 -0.15 -29.92
N ALA A 370 -5.22 -0.49 -31.02
CA ALA A 370 -5.44 0.15 -32.31
C ALA A 370 -6.90 -0.04 -32.79
N ASN A 371 -7.46 -1.23 -32.60
CA ASN A 371 -8.86 -1.52 -32.92
C ASN A 371 -9.86 -0.68 -32.13
N GLU A 372 -9.64 -0.50 -30.83
CA GLU A 372 -10.50 0.36 -30.02
C GLU A 372 -10.42 1.81 -30.51
N LEU A 373 -9.21 2.31 -30.79
CA LEU A 373 -9.02 3.68 -31.30
C LEU A 373 -9.72 3.88 -32.65
N ASP A 374 -9.49 2.98 -33.61
CA ASP A 374 -10.09 2.96 -34.95
C ASP A 374 -11.63 2.96 -34.88
N THR A 375 -12.20 2.19 -33.94
CA THR A 375 -13.66 2.16 -33.70
C THR A 375 -14.21 3.54 -33.39
N TRP A 376 -13.54 4.30 -32.51
CA TRP A 376 -14.02 5.62 -32.11
C TRP A 376 -13.77 6.70 -33.16
N TRP A 377 -12.68 6.59 -33.92
CA TRP A 377 -12.44 7.42 -35.11
C TRP A 377 -13.53 7.24 -36.16
N CYS A 378 -13.88 5.98 -36.47
CA CYS A 378 -14.98 5.66 -37.38
C CYS A 378 -16.32 6.25 -36.90
N VAL A 379 -16.60 6.23 -35.60
CA VAL A 379 -17.82 6.82 -35.02
C VAL A 379 -17.85 8.34 -35.20
N LEU A 380 -16.71 9.03 -35.03
CA LEU A 380 -16.61 10.47 -35.25
C LEU A 380 -16.60 10.87 -36.74
N ASN A 381 -16.47 9.91 -37.66
CA ASN A 381 -16.23 10.13 -39.10
C ASN A 381 -14.95 10.94 -39.37
N ASP A 382 -13.95 10.78 -38.51
CA ASP A 382 -12.63 11.39 -38.68
C ASP A 382 -11.68 10.46 -39.46
N ASP A 383 -10.62 11.04 -40.03
CA ASP A 383 -9.58 10.29 -40.76
C ASP A 383 -8.64 9.55 -39.78
N ASP A 384 -8.57 8.24 -39.92
CA ASP A 384 -7.74 7.32 -39.13
C ASP A 384 -6.44 6.92 -39.86
N GLY A 385 -6.12 7.52 -41.01
CA GLY A 385 -4.94 7.16 -41.80
C GLY A 385 -3.62 7.21 -41.01
N GLU A 386 -3.42 8.26 -40.19
CA GLU A 386 -2.22 8.37 -39.35
C GLU A 386 -2.15 7.27 -38.27
N LEU A 387 -3.31 6.86 -37.72
CA LEU A 387 -3.40 5.75 -36.77
C LEU A 387 -2.95 4.45 -37.44
N LEU A 388 -3.50 4.16 -38.63
CA LEU A 388 -3.18 2.93 -39.37
C LEU A 388 -1.70 2.87 -39.76
N ASP A 389 -1.13 3.97 -40.27
CA ASP A 389 0.30 4.03 -40.63
C ASP A 389 1.20 3.82 -39.40
N THR A 390 0.86 4.45 -38.28
CA THR A 390 1.61 4.32 -37.03
C THR A 390 1.51 2.89 -36.48
N TYR A 391 0.29 2.34 -36.46
CA TYR A 391 0.03 0.96 -36.04
C TYR A 391 0.83 -0.03 -36.89
N LYS A 392 0.83 0.11 -38.22
CA LYS A 392 1.60 -0.75 -39.13
C LYS A 392 3.10 -0.70 -38.82
N SER A 393 3.65 0.50 -38.62
CA SER A 393 5.07 0.70 -38.31
C SER A 393 5.46 0.07 -36.96
N MET A 394 4.64 0.26 -35.94
CA MET A 394 4.87 -0.31 -34.61
C MET A 394 4.73 -1.83 -34.63
N LEU A 395 3.70 -2.36 -35.29
CA LEU A 395 3.47 -3.79 -35.41
C LEU A 395 4.64 -4.49 -36.12
N MET A 396 5.21 -3.85 -37.15
CA MET A 396 6.40 -4.37 -37.83
C MET A 396 7.61 -4.46 -36.90
N THR A 397 7.80 -3.46 -36.02
CA THR A 397 8.86 -3.47 -35.00
C THR A 397 8.64 -4.59 -34.00
N VAL A 398 7.42 -4.74 -33.48
CA VAL A 398 7.06 -5.80 -32.54
C VAL A 398 7.27 -7.19 -33.16
N PHE A 399 6.87 -7.39 -34.41
CA PHE A 399 7.16 -8.65 -35.11
C PHE A 399 8.65 -8.88 -35.32
N ALA A 400 9.43 -7.84 -35.63
CA ALA A 400 10.88 -7.98 -35.76
C ALA A 400 11.52 -8.47 -34.44
N GLU A 401 11.04 -7.97 -33.30
CA GLU A 401 11.46 -8.41 -31.97
C GLU A 401 10.97 -9.82 -31.63
N GLU A 402 9.68 -10.10 -31.80
CA GLU A 402 9.10 -11.43 -31.52
C GLU A 402 9.70 -12.52 -32.41
N PHE A 403 10.08 -12.18 -33.65
CA PHE A 403 10.74 -13.08 -34.60
C PHE A 403 12.28 -13.05 -34.50
N SER A 404 12.84 -12.29 -33.55
CA SER A 404 14.28 -12.24 -33.31
C SER A 404 14.82 -13.52 -32.62
N GLY A 405 16.14 -13.73 -32.69
CA GLY A 405 16.83 -14.90 -32.11
C GLY A 405 17.10 -16.05 -33.09
N GLU A 406 17.70 -17.12 -32.55
CA GLU A 406 18.02 -18.37 -33.26
C GLU A 406 16.85 -19.38 -33.21
N GLY A 407 16.69 -20.15 -34.28
CA GLY A 407 15.71 -21.23 -34.39
C GLY A 407 14.35 -20.83 -35.00
N VAL A 408 13.52 -21.84 -35.27
CA VAL A 408 12.18 -21.67 -35.88
C VAL A 408 11.23 -20.92 -34.96
N LYS A 409 10.52 -19.93 -35.51
CA LYS A 409 9.44 -19.22 -34.82
C LYS A 409 8.08 -19.72 -35.29
N ARG A 410 7.16 -19.92 -34.35
CA ARG A 410 5.78 -20.35 -34.65
C ARG A 410 4.95 -19.16 -35.16
N VAL A 411 5.10 -18.81 -36.44
CA VAL A 411 4.37 -17.69 -37.07
C VAL A 411 2.94 -18.06 -37.49
N SER A 412 2.58 -19.34 -37.48
CA SER A 412 1.25 -19.83 -37.86
C SER A 412 0.14 -19.47 -36.87
N SER A 413 0.47 -19.08 -35.63
CA SER A 413 -0.48 -18.63 -34.61
C SER A 413 -0.86 -17.15 -34.70
N TYR A 414 -0.28 -16.41 -35.64
CA TYR A 414 -0.40 -14.95 -35.73
C TYR A 414 -1.42 -14.48 -36.75
N ASP A 415 -2.41 -15.27 -37.14
CA ASP A 415 -3.36 -14.86 -38.19
C ASP A 415 -4.45 -13.91 -37.64
N SER A 416 -4.83 -12.88 -38.40
CA SER A 416 -5.83 -11.90 -37.94
C SER A 416 -7.19 -12.53 -37.60
N GLN A 417 -7.49 -13.68 -38.19
CA GLN A 417 -8.72 -14.45 -37.91
C GLN A 417 -8.84 -14.91 -36.44
N TYR A 418 -7.76 -14.86 -35.66
CA TYR A 418 -7.77 -15.19 -34.23
C TYR A 418 -8.24 -14.01 -33.36
N PHE A 419 -8.36 -12.80 -33.91
CA PHE A 419 -8.98 -11.67 -33.20
C PHE A 419 -10.50 -11.71 -33.39
N MET A 420 -11.25 -11.72 -32.28
CA MET A 420 -12.70 -11.58 -32.32
C MET A 420 -13.06 -10.11 -32.48
N ASN A 421 -13.89 -9.79 -33.49
CA ASN A 421 -14.53 -8.48 -33.65
C ASN A 421 -13.57 -7.28 -33.80
N ILE A 422 -12.53 -7.41 -34.63
CA ILE A 422 -11.73 -6.25 -35.05
C ILE A 422 -12.30 -5.61 -36.32
N ASN A 423 -12.07 -4.31 -36.48
CA ASN A 423 -12.47 -3.54 -37.65
C ASN A 423 -11.72 -3.98 -38.89
N GLN A 424 -12.35 -3.81 -40.04
CA GLN A 424 -11.82 -4.29 -41.31
C GLN A 424 -10.48 -3.63 -41.67
N SER A 425 -10.36 -2.31 -41.46
CA SER A 425 -9.13 -1.52 -41.64
C SER A 425 -7.94 -2.10 -40.86
N ILE A 426 -8.17 -2.44 -39.59
CA ILE A 426 -7.17 -3.03 -38.69
C ILE A 426 -6.84 -4.45 -39.11
N SER A 427 -7.83 -5.27 -39.48
CA SER A 427 -7.61 -6.63 -39.97
C SER A 427 -6.77 -6.66 -41.25
N GLU A 428 -7.08 -5.79 -42.20
CA GLU A 428 -6.33 -5.64 -43.45
C GLU A 428 -4.90 -5.18 -43.18
N SER A 429 -4.73 -4.16 -42.33
CA SER A 429 -3.42 -3.62 -41.94
C SER A 429 -2.54 -4.66 -41.24
N TYR A 430 -3.12 -5.44 -40.32
CA TYR A 430 -2.41 -6.50 -39.62
C TYR A 430 -1.94 -7.60 -40.60
N ASN A 431 -2.82 -8.03 -41.51
CA ASN A 431 -2.47 -9.06 -42.50
C ASN A 431 -1.40 -8.59 -43.48
N GLU A 432 -1.44 -7.32 -43.88
CA GLU A 432 -0.42 -6.69 -44.72
C GLU A 432 0.95 -6.74 -44.05
N VAL A 433 1.04 -6.25 -42.81
CA VAL A 433 2.32 -6.23 -42.06
C VAL A 433 2.80 -7.64 -41.76
N LEU A 434 1.91 -8.56 -41.38
CA LEU A 434 2.25 -9.96 -41.14
C LEU A 434 2.81 -10.62 -42.41
N ARG A 435 2.26 -10.30 -43.60
CA ARG A 435 2.78 -10.79 -44.88
C ARG A 435 4.22 -10.34 -45.08
N THR A 436 4.49 -9.05 -44.93
CA THR A 436 5.85 -8.50 -45.05
C THR A 436 6.82 -9.09 -44.02
N ALA A 437 6.39 -9.26 -42.77
CA ALA A 437 7.20 -9.88 -41.73
C ALA A 437 7.55 -11.35 -42.05
N ARG A 438 6.60 -12.10 -42.60
CA ARG A 438 6.81 -13.48 -43.08
C ARG A 438 7.77 -13.53 -44.27
N GLU A 439 7.64 -12.60 -45.23
CA GLU A 439 8.56 -12.47 -46.37
C GLU A 439 10.00 -12.25 -45.90
N ASN A 440 10.20 -11.32 -44.95
CA ASN A 440 11.52 -11.03 -44.37
C ASN A 440 12.10 -12.23 -43.60
N LEU A 441 11.25 -12.98 -42.89
CA LEU A 441 11.69 -14.18 -42.17
C LEU A 441 12.10 -15.31 -43.12
N ALA A 442 11.35 -15.50 -44.21
CA ALA A 442 11.71 -16.44 -45.27
C ALA A 442 13.06 -16.06 -45.90
N ASP A 443 13.30 -14.77 -46.18
CA ASP A 443 14.58 -14.30 -46.72
C ASP A 443 15.74 -14.59 -45.76
N LYS A 444 15.56 -14.33 -44.46
CA LYS A 444 16.55 -14.66 -43.43
C LYS A 444 16.87 -16.16 -43.42
N TYR A 445 15.86 -17.03 -43.48
CA TYR A 445 16.05 -18.48 -43.49
C TYR A 445 16.77 -18.95 -44.76
N ILE A 446 16.37 -18.44 -45.92
CA ILE A 446 17.01 -18.72 -47.21
C ILE A 446 18.47 -18.25 -47.22
N GLU A 447 18.76 -17.04 -46.73
CA GLU A 447 20.12 -16.52 -46.67
C GLU A 447 21.01 -17.35 -45.74
N TYR A 448 20.46 -17.85 -44.63
CA TYR A 448 21.18 -18.76 -43.74
C TYR A 448 21.51 -20.08 -44.44
N LEU A 449 20.52 -20.70 -45.09
CA LEU A 449 20.68 -21.97 -45.81
C LEU A 449 21.62 -21.85 -47.02
N ARG A 450 21.73 -20.65 -47.61
CA ARG A 450 22.75 -20.37 -48.63
C ARG A 450 24.18 -20.44 -48.09
N LYS A 451 24.39 -20.16 -46.80
CA LYS A 451 25.72 -20.16 -46.16
C LYS A 451 26.09 -21.53 -45.60
N ARG A 452 25.12 -22.25 -45.01
CA ARG A 452 25.36 -23.52 -44.32
C ARG A 452 24.11 -24.39 -44.26
N ILE A 453 24.29 -25.71 -44.30
CA ILE A 453 23.20 -26.70 -44.20
C ILE A 453 23.50 -27.88 -43.26
N ASP A 454 24.55 -27.82 -42.44
CA ASP A 454 25.07 -28.96 -41.67
C ASP A 454 24.94 -28.79 -40.15
N ASP A 455 24.07 -27.89 -39.69
CA ASP A 455 23.81 -27.67 -38.27
C ASP A 455 22.31 -27.68 -37.92
N LYS A 456 22.02 -27.68 -36.62
CA LYS A 456 20.66 -27.75 -36.10
C LYS A 456 19.76 -26.63 -36.65
N CYS A 457 20.29 -25.40 -36.74
CA CYS A 457 19.54 -24.24 -37.25
C CYS A 457 19.14 -24.43 -38.71
N SER A 458 20.02 -25.00 -39.54
CA SER A 458 19.68 -25.29 -40.93
C SER A 458 18.59 -26.34 -41.09
N GLU A 459 18.58 -27.40 -40.27
CA GLU A 459 17.50 -28.39 -40.28
C GLU A 459 16.17 -27.74 -39.90
N GLU A 460 16.20 -26.94 -38.83
CA GLU A 460 15.08 -26.18 -38.31
C GLU A 460 14.48 -25.24 -39.39
N TYR A 461 15.32 -24.42 -40.04
CA TYR A 461 14.88 -23.49 -41.09
C TYR A 461 14.36 -24.20 -42.34
N ALA A 462 15.03 -25.27 -42.78
CA ALA A 462 14.57 -26.07 -43.92
C ALA A 462 13.19 -26.70 -43.63
N GLY A 463 13.01 -27.23 -42.42
CA GLY A 463 11.74 -27.78 -41.95
C GLY A 463 10.61 -26.74 -41.97
N GLN A 464 10.87 -25.53 -41.49
CA GLN A 464 9.86 -24.47 -41.48
C GLN A 464 9.46 -24.00 -42.89
N LEU A 465 10.44 -23.87 -43.79
CA LEU A 465 10.17 -23.56 -45.20
C LEU A 465 9.31 -24.65 -45.86
N SER A 466 9.57 -25.92 -45.54
CA SER A 466 8.76 -27.04 -46.02
C SER A 466 7.32 -26.98 -45.52
N ILE A 467 7.11 -26.70 -44.23
CA ILE A 467 5.76 -26.51 -43.66
C ILE A 467 5.04 -25.38 -44.39
N TRP A 468 5.68 -24.23 -44.57
CA TRP A 468 5.10 -23.09 -45.28
C TRP A 468 4.82 -23.35 -46.76
N HIS A 469 5.60 -24.24 -47.39
CA HIS A 469 5.41 -24.64 -48.77
C HIS A 469 4.20 -25.58 -48.92
N PHE A 470 4.07 -26.59 -48.04
CA PHE A 470 3.08 -27.65 -48.18
C PHE A 470 1.75 -27.40 -47.42
N GLU A 471 1.70 -26.54 -46.39
CA GLU A 471 0.45 -26.15 -45.70
C GLU A 471 -0.21 -24.91 -46.35
N ARG A 472 -1.27 -25.15 -47.15
CA ARG A 472 -2.27 -24.21 -47.73
C ARG A 472 -1.96 -22.69 -47.81
N ALA A 473 -1.84 -22.24 -49.06
CA ALA A 473 -2.38 -21.02 -49.70
C ALA A 473 -1.84 -19.60 -49.39
N ARG A 474 -1.10 -19.33 -48.31
CA ARG A 474 -0.66 -17.93 -48.01
C ARG A 474 0.85 -17.66 -48.02
N MET A 475 1.69 -18.70 -48.02
CA MET A 475 3.16 -18.59 -48.05
C MET A 475 3.81 -19.24 -49.27
N SER A 476 3.09 -20.13 -49.96
CA SER A 476 3.61 -20.82 -51.14
C SER A 476 3.93 -19.82 -52.26
N ASP A 477 3.09 -18.78 -52.44
CA ASP A 477 3.30 -17.68 -53.38
C ASP A 477 4.51 -16.81 -53.02
N ILE A 478 4.78 -16.61 -51.72
CA ILE A 478 5.95 -15.87 -51.22
C ILE A 478 7.25 -16.65 -51.48
N LEU A 479 7.20 -17.98 -51.37
CA LEU A 479 8.35 -18.86 -51.59
C LEU A 479 8.58 -19.14 -53.09
N GLU A 480 7.52 -19.05 -53.90
CA GLU A 480 7.59 -19.16 -55.35
C GLU A 480 8.46 -18.03 -55.93
N GLY A 481 9.54 -18.41 -56.64
CA GLY A 481 10.54 -17.47 -57.16
C GLY A 481 11.76 -17.27 -56.26
N LYS A 482 11.62 -17.29 -54.93
CA LYS A 482 12.77 -17.15 -53.99
C LYS A 482 13.66 -18.41 -53.95
N LEU A 483 13.09 -19.55 -54.33
CA LEU A 483 13.77 -20.85 -54.36
C LEU A 483 14.42 -21.18 -55.72
N ASP A 484 14.28 -20.30 -56.73
CA ASP A 484 14.81 -20.52 -58.09
C ASP A 484 16.35 -20.64 -58.12
N GLU A 485 17.05 -20.18 -57.07
CA GLU A 485 18.51 -20.26 -56.95
C GLU A 485 19.04 -21.51 -56.20
N PHE A 486 18.17 -22.43 -55.78
CA PHE A 486 18.56 -23.60 -54.98
C PHE A 486 19.04 -24.88 -55.73
N PRO A 487 19.11 -25.02 -57.07
CA PRO A 487 19.77 -26.16 -57.68
C PRO A 487 21.31 -25.95 -57.71
N ASP A 488 21.94 -25.84 -56.53
CA ASP A 488 23.39 -25.80 -56.35
C ASP A 488 23.88 -27.11 -55.70
N ARG A 489 25.11 -27.51 -56.04
CA ARG A 489 25.76 -28.74 -55.58
C ARG A 489 25.69 -28.94 -54.07
N LYS A 490 25.74 -27.85 -53.29
CA LYS A 490 25.78 -27.91 -51.82
C LYS A 490 24.51 -28.46 -51.19
N TYR A 491 23.35 -28.38 -51.85
CA TYR A 491 22.07 -28.83 -51.29
C TYR A 491 21.83 -30.33 -51.47
N PHE A 492 22.62 -30.99 -52.31
CA PHE A 492 22.62 -32.45 -52.43
C PHE A 492 23.27 -33.11 -51.19
N PRO A 493 22.87 -34.34 -50.83
CA PRO A 493 23.36 -35.07 -49.64
C PRO A 493 24.78 -35.65 -49.85
N LEU A 494 25.76 -34.75 -50.06
CA LEU A 494 27.15 -35.05 -50.37
C LEU A 494 28.04 -35.11 -49.12
N ALA A 495 29.02 -36.00 -49.10
CA ALA A 495 30.04 -36.05 -48.04
C ALA A 495 30.87 -34.75 -47.92
N PRO A 496 31.34 -34.36 -46.71
CA PRO A 496 31.04 -34.99 -45.41
C PRO A 496 29.58 -34.77 -45.01
N MET A 497 28.98 -35.80 -44.41
CA MET A 497 27.58 -35.84 -44.00
C MET A 497 27.47 -35.96 -42.49
N ASN A 498 26.47 -35.28 -41.92
CA ASN A 498 25.96 -35.48 -40.58
C ASN A 498 24.43 -35.51 -40.63
N GLN A 499 23.77 -35.79 -39.50
CA GLN A 499 22.31 -35.89 -39.44
C GLN A 499 21.61 -34.60 -39.88
N TYR A 500 22.14 -33.44 -39.51
CA TYR A 500 21.55 -32.13 -39.85
C TYR A 500 21.58 -31.86 -41.35
N LYS A 501 22.71 -32.15 -41.99
CA LYS A 501 22.87 -32.06 -43.44
C LYS A 501 21.98 -33.03 -44.18
N GLU A 502 21.81 -34.23 -43.62
CA GLU A 502 20.88 -35.22 -44.16
C GLU A 502 19.45 -34.69 -44.21
N ASN A 503 18.95 -34.21 -43.07
CA ASN A 503 17.58 -33.73 -42.94
C ASN A 503 17.33 -32.45 -43.73
N SER A 504 18.29 -31.51 -43.70
CA SER A 504 18.23 -30.26 -44.47
C SER A 504 18.21 -30.51 -45.97
N SER A 505 19.13 -31.36 -46.48
CA SER A 505 19.19 -31.73 -47.89
C SER A 505 17.93 -32.44 -48.35
N TYR A 506 17.43 -33.43 -47.59
CA TYR A 506 16.19 -34.12 -47.93
C TYR A 506 15.02 -33.15 -48.05
N THR A 507 14.87 -32.26 -47.07
CA THR A 507 13.77 -31.30 -46.99
C THR A 507 13.80 -30.30 -48.15
N LEU A 508 14.97 -29.72 -48.44
CA LEU A 508 15.13 -28.78 -49.56
C LEU A 508 14.91 -29.46 -50.91
N LEU A 509 15.41 -30.69 -51.08
CA LEU A 509 15.16 -31.49 -52.29
C LEU A 509 13.67 -31.82 -52.45
N ALA A 510 12.93 -32.06 -51.36
CA ALA A 510 11.49 -32.31 -51.44
C ALA A 510 10.73 -31.07 -51.96
N ILE A 511 11.05 -29.88 -51.45
CA ILE A 511 10.45 -28.61 -51.92
C ILE A 511 10.77 -28.39 -53.40
N LEU A 512 12.03 -28.59 -53.82
CA LEU A 512 12.43 -28.47 -55.23
C LEU A 512 11.81 -29.55 -56.11
N PHE A 513 11.61 -30.75 -55.60
CA PHE A 513 10.98 -31.85 -56.33
C PHE A 513 9.51 -31.55 -56.63
N ASP A 514 8.81 -30.87 -55.71
CA ASP A 514 7.42 -30.45 -55.90
C ASP A 514 7.31 -29.25 -56.86
N THR A 515 8.17 -28.23 -56.69
CA THR A 515 8.06 -26.96 -57.42
C THR A 515 8.82 -26.89 -58.75
N ARG A 516 9.94 -27.60 -58.87
CA ARG A 516 10.96 -27.45 -59.94
C ARG A 516 11.59 -28.79 -60.32
N LYS A 517 10.77 -29.84 -60.38
CA LYS A 517 11.19 -31.23 -60.64
C LYS A 517 12.17 -31.38 -61.81
N GLU A 518 11.86 -30.80 -62.96
CA GLU A 518 12.66 -30.92 -64.18
C GLU A 518 14.06 -30.31 -64.01
N GLN A 519 14.12 -29.06 -63.53
CA GLN A 519 15.38 -28.34 -63.28
C GLN A 519 16.25 -29.05 -62.24
N LEU A 520 15.63 -29.61 -61.20
CA LEU A 520 16.32 -30.41 -60.19
C LEU A 520 16.99 -31.64 -60.81
N PHE A 521 16.28 -32.36 -61.70
CA PHE A 521 16.83 -33.53 -62.38
C PHE A 521 17.93 -33.18 -63.40
N GLU A 522 17.76 -32.10 -64.17
CA GLU A 522 18.78 -31.60 -65.08
C GLU A 522 20.07 -31.28 -64.33
N LYS A 523 19.97 -30.55 -63.22
CA LYS A 523 21.11 -30.22 -62.36
C LYS A 523 21.76 -31.45 -61.74
N TYR A 524 20.95 -32.42 -61.31
CA TYR A 524 21.46 -33.68 -60.79
C TYR A 524 22.30 -34.41 -61.85
N GLU A 525 21.80 -34.58 -63.08
CA GLU A 525 22.54 -35.26 -64.14
C GLU A 525 23.83 -34.51 -64.54
N GLU A 526 23.83 -33.17 -64.51
CA GLU A 526 25.03 -32.35 -64.68
C GLU A 526 26.09 -32.65 -63.60
N LEU A 527 25.68 -32.74 -62.33
CA LEU A 527 26.61 -32.88 -61.19
C LEU A 527 26.96 -34.33 -60.86
N LYS A 528 26.13 -35.29 -61.25
CA LYS A 528 26.26 -36.74 -60.97
C LYS A 528 27.65 -37.33 -61.24
N PRO A 529 28.40 -36.94 -62.30
CA PRO A 529 29.77 -37.41 -62.51
C PRO A 529 30.71 -37.09 -61.34
N THR A 530 30.47 -35.99 -60.62
CA THR A 530 31.28 -35.52 -59.49
C THR A 530 30.96 -36.20 -58.16
N PHE A 531 29.88 -36.98 -58.08
CA PHE A 531 29.39 -37.60 -56.85
C PHE A 531 30.05 -38.97 -56.62
N SER A 532 30.36 -39.29 -55.36
CA SER A 532 30.80 -40.63 -54.99
C SER A 532 29.65 -41.64 -55.14
N LYS A 533 29.96 -42.94 -55.12
CA LYS A 533 28.94 -43.99 -55.18
C LYS A 533 27.89 -43.85 -54.06
N MET A 534 28.33 -43.48 -52.86
CA MET A 534 27.43 -43.28 -51.72
C MET A 534 26.58 -42.02 -51.86
N ASP A 535 27.14 -40.93 -52.39
CA ASP A 535 26.38 -39.69 -52.60
C ASP A 535 25.30 -39.87 -53.67
N ARG A 536 25.60 -40.62 -54.74
CA ARG A 536 24.61 -41.02 -55.75
C ARG A 536 23.50 -41.86 -55.14
N TYR A 537 23.86 -42.90 -54.38
CA TYR A 537 22.90 -43.76 -53.71
C TYR A 537 21.93 -42.98 -52.81
N ARG A 538 22.44 -42.07 -51.96
CA ARG A 538 21.59 -41.24 -51.08
C ARG A 538 20.63 -40.36 -51.89
N THR A 539 21.15 -39.68 -52.91
CA THR A 539 20.35 -38.77 -53.74
C THR A 539 19.26 -39.52 -54.49
N GLU A 540 19.59 -40.64 -55.12
CA GLU A 540 18.63 -41.48 -55.86
C GLU A 540 17.60 -42.11 -54.93
N HIS A 541 18.01 -42.56 -53.74
CA HIS A 541 17.11 -43.08 -52.72
C HIS A 541 16.09 -42.02 -52.27
N TYR A 542 16.51 -40.77 -52.03
CA TYR A 542 15.58 -39.69 -51.69
C TYR A 542 14.60 -39.38 -52.81
N PHE A 543 15.05 -39.36 -54.07
CA PHE A 543 14.14 -39.19 -55.21
C PHE A 543 13.14 -40.35 -55.34
N GLU A 544 13.55 -41.59 -55.01
CA GLU A 544 12.64 -42.73 -54.97
C GLU A 544 11.57 -42.57 -53.89
N VAL A 545 11.98 -42.21 -52.66
CA VAL A 545 11.07 -41.94 -51.54
C VAL A 545 10.09 -40.80 -51.84
N MET A 546 10.55 -39.72 -52.49
CA MET A 546 9.69 -38.60 -52.88
C MET A 546 8.64 -39.03 -53.93
N ARG A 547 9.03 -39.89 -54.88
CA ARG A 547 8.11 -40.44 -55.91
C ARG A 547 7.02 -41.34 -55.33
N THR A 548 7.32 -42.08 -54.27
CA THR A 548 6.35 -42.98 -53.62
C THR A 548 5.44 -42.25 -52.63
N SER A 549 5.90 -41.13 -52.05
CA SER A 549 5.14 -40.34 -51.08
C SER A 549 4.13 -39.36 -51.72
N HIS A 550 4.21 -39.11 -53.03
CA HIS A 550 3.29 -38.24 -53.81
C HIS A 550 2.28 -39.03 -54.67
N ARG A 551 2.10 -40.33 -54.40
CA ARG A 551 0.98 -41.16 -54.89
C ARG A 551 -0.04 -41.33 -53.78
#